data_AF-A9HQV9-F1
#
_entry.id   AF-A9HQV9-F1
#
_cell.length_a   1.000
_cell.length_b   1.000
_cell.length_c   1.000
_cell.angle_alpha   90.00
_cell.angle_beta   90.00
_cell.angle_gamma   90.00
#
_symmetry.space_group_name_H-M   'P 1'
#
loop_
_entity.id
_entity.type
_entity.pdbx_description
1 polymer ?
#
loop_
_entity_poly.entity_id
_entity_poly.type
_entity_poly.pdbx_seq_one_letter_code
_entity_poly.pdbx_strand_id
1 'polypeptide(L)'
;MTPGSHVYIPRGVFHQTAADRGTALHLVEVENPRNKFDLLRISDPYGRKLAPYEGDDDAETGIEPMEQLGPGRFMRRQDTERKFRFQLFEGIYAPLLEDPISVISLDLRHHVDGRIRLMNSNGRAQVRRKHTYLAIFPS
;
A
#
# COMPACT_ATOMS: atom_id res chain seq x y z
N MET A 1 -16.63 4.11 -2.29
CA MET A 1 -15.42 4.80 -2.84
C MET A 1 -15.43 4.66 -4.35
N THR A 2 -14.88 5.62 -5.10
CA THR A 2 -14.71 5.51 -6.56
C THR A 2 -13.25 5.20 -6.92
N PRO A 3 -12.94 4.68 -8.12
CA PRO A 3 -11.56 4.45 -8.55
C PRO A 3 -10.68 5.70 -8.38
N GLY A 4 -9.49 5.52 -7.81
CA GLY A 4 -8.55 6.62 -7.50
C GLY A 4 -8.90 7.45 -6.27
N SER A 5 -9.99 7.13 -5.55
CA SER A 5 -10.27 7.73 -4.24
C SER A 5 -9.27 7.25 -3.18
N HIS A 6 -8.86 8.15 -2.29
CA HIS A 6 -8.04 7.82 -1.13
C HIS A 6 -8.82 8.05 0.15
N VAL A 7 -8.64 7.17 1.13
CA VAL A 7 -9.12 7.35 2.50
C VAL A 7 -7.93 7.16 3.43
N TYR A 8 -7.72 8.12 4.31
CA TYR A 8 -6.71 8.03 5.36
C TYR A 8 -7.37 7.49 6.62
N ILE A 9 -6.84 6.39 7.15
CA ILE A 9 -7.31 5.76 8.39
C ILE A 9 -6.35 6.13 9.52
N PRO A 10 -6.78 6.93 10.52
CA PRO A 10 -5.94 7.28 11.65
C PRO A 10 -5.65 6.08 12.57
N ARG A 11 -4.59 6.19 13.37
CA ARG A 11 -4.25 5.19 14.39
C ARG A 11 -5.42 4.94 15.35
N GLY A 12 -5.70 3.67 15.64
CA GLY A 12 -6.75 3.26 16.59
C GLY A 12 -8.18 3.35 16.05
N VAL A 13 -8.35 3.70 14.76
CA VAL A 13 -9.68 3.74 14.14
C VAL A 13 -10.04 2.37 13.59
N PHE A 14 -11.16 1.83 14.07
CA PHE A 14 -11.79 0.66 13.49
C PHE A 14 -12.42 1.02 12.16
N HIS A 15 -12.21 0.18 11.16
CA HIS A 15 -12.74 0.36 9.83
C HIS A 15 -13.09 -0.99 9.20
N GLN A 16 -14.02 -0.95 8.26
CA GLN A 16 -14.42 -2.10 7.44
C GLN A 16 -14.66 -1.59 6.03
N THR A 17 -14.18 -2.34 5.05
CA THR A 17 -14.48 -2.07 3.65
C THR A 17 -15.37 -3.18 3.09
N ALA A 18 -16.41 -2.80 2.35
CA ALA A 18 -17.34 -3.72 1.70
C ALA A 18 -17.56 -3.27 0.24
N ALA A 19 -17.72 -4.25 -0.64
CA ALA A 19 -18.10 -4.02 -2.02
C ALA A 19 -19.62 -4.07 -2.18
N ASP A 20 -20.16 -3.28 -3.11
CA ASP A 20 -21.57 -3.39 -3.51
C ASP A 20 -21.81 -4.73 -4.22
N ARG A 21 -23.03 -5.25 -4.10
CA ARG A 21 -23.39 -6.56 -4.64
C ARG A 21 -23.20 -6.58 -6.16
N GLY A 22 -22.34 -7.47 -6.66
CA GLY A 22 -22.08 -7.67 -8.09
C GLY A 22 -20.87 -6.91 -8.64
N THR A 23 -20.16 -6.13 -7.82
CA THR A 23 -18.99 -5.36 -8.25
C THR A 23 -17.74 -5.83 -7.52
N ALA A 24 -16.68 -6.15 -8.26
CA ALA A 24 -15.38 -6.42 -7.65
C ALA A 24 -14.77 -5.11 -7.14
N LEU A 25 -14.29 -5.13 -5.89
CA LEU A 25 -13.57 -4.02 -5.29
C LEU A 25 -12.09 -4.37 -5.20
N HIS A 26 -11.24 -3.55 -5.83
CA HIS A 26 -9.79 -3.65 -5.72
C HIS A 26 -9.28 -2.46 -4.92
N LEU A 27 -8.51 -2.76 -3.87
CA LEU A 27 -7.94 -1.77 -2.95
C LEU A 27 -6.44 -2.02 -2.85
N VAL A 28 -5.70 -0.93 -2.71
CA VAL A 28 -4.30 -0.99 -2.27
C VAL A 28 -4.24 -0.33 -0.91
N GLU A 29 -3.89 -1.11 0.09
CA GLU A 29 -3.66 -0.62 1.44
C GLU A 29 -2.18 -0.29 1.65
N VAL A 30 -1.93 0.85 2.28
CA VAL A 30 -0.58 1.34 2.55
C VAL A 30 -0.50 1.65 4.04
N GLU A 31 0.31 0.88 4.75
CA GLU A 31 0.39 0.93 6.21
C GLU A 31 1.76 1.39 6.68
N ASN A 32 1.78 2.01 7.86
CA ASN A 32 3.01 2.37 8.54
C ASN A 32 2.84 2.49 10.07
N PRO A 33 3.71 1.90 10.91
CA PRO A 33 4.75 0.91 10.64
C PRO A 33 4.20 -0.53 10.54
N ARG A 34 5.03 -1.45 10.03
CA ARG A 34 4.73 -2.87 9.69
C ARG A 34 4.24 -3.75 10.85
N ASN A 35 4.06 -3.24 12.08
CA ASN A 35 3.79 -4.11 13.22
C ASN A 35 2.34 -4.62 13.23
N LYS A 36 1.96 -5.47 12.27
CA LYS A 36 0.64 -6.10 12.18
C LYS A 36 0.26 -6.95 13.39
N PHE A 37 1.21 -7.23 14.29
CA PHE A 37 0.96 -7.88 15.57
C PHE A 37 0.24 -6.97 16.58
N ASP A 38 0.16 -5.65 16.33
CA ASP A 38 -0.60 -4.70 17.16
C ASP A 38 -2.06 -4.51 16.71
N LEU A 39 -2.47 -5.19 15.63
CA LEU A 39 -3.83 -5.15 15.11
C LEU A 39 -4.72 -6.17 15.82
N LEU A 40 -5.82 -5.69 16.40
CA LEU A 40 -6.81 -6.50 17.11
C LEU A 40 -8.15 -6.54 16.36
N ARG A 41 -8.73 -7.73 16.18
CA ARG A 41 -10.07 -7.91 15.60
C ARG A 41 -11.14 -7.87 16.70
N ILE A 42 -12.07 -6.91 16.69
CA ILE A 42 -13.12 -6.82 17.73
C ILE A 42 -14.25 -7.83 17.51
N SER A 43 -14.62 -8.12 16.27
CA SER A 43 -15.64 -9.10 15.90
C SER A 43 -15.60 -9.30 14.39
N ASP A 44 -15.38 -10.53 13.93
CA ASP A 44 -15.58 -10.88 12.53
C ASP A 44 -16.51 -12.10 12.42
N PRO A 45 -17.22 -12.29 11.29
CA PRO A 45 -18.05 -13.48 11.06
C PRO A 45 -17.26 -14.80 11.07
N TYR A 46 -15.93 -14.71 11.01
CA TYR A 46 -15.02 -15.84 11.02
C TYR A 46 -14.65 -16.31 12.44
N GLY A 47 -15.18 -15.66 13.50
CA GLY A 47 -14.97 -16.08 14.89
C GLY A 47 -13.59 -15.73 15.46
N ARG A 48 -12.81 -14.88 14.80
CA ARG A 48 -11.41 -14.54 15.16
C ARG A 48 -11.32 -13.33 16.08
N LYS A 49 -12.33 -13.14 16.93
CA LYS A 49 -12.41 -12.04 17.88
C LYS A 49 -11.21 -12.10 18.85
N LEU A 50 -10.53 -10.97 19.02
CA LEU A 50 -9.32 -10.75 19.83
C LEU A 50 -8.09 -11.55 19.39
N ALA A 51 -8.13 -12.18 18.21
CA ALA A 51 -6.96 -12.83 17.62
C ALA A 51 -6.06 -11.80 16.93
N PRO A 52 -4.73 -12.04 16.86
CA PRO A 52 -3.82 -11.25 16.02
C PRO A 52 -4.20 -11.34 14.54
N TYR A 53 -3.75 -10.36 13.76
CA TYR A 53 -4.07 -10.31 12.33
C TYR A 53 -3.40 -11.44 11.53
N GLU A 54 -2.13 -11.71 11.84
CA GLU A 54 -1.28 -12.77 11.26
C GLU A 54 -1.02 -13.87 12.32
N GLY A 55 -0.93 -15.13 11.91
CA GLY A 55 -0.59 -16.29 12.75
C GLY A 55 0.82 -16.83 12.50
N ASP A 56 1.22 -17.87 13.23
CA ASP A 56 2.55 -18.52 13.08
C ASP A 56 2.73 -19.26 11.74
N ASP A 57 1.64 -19.55 11.02
CA ASP A 57 1.61 -20.36 9.80
C ASP A 57 1.42 -19.57 8.49
N ASP A 58 1.50 -18.24 8.50
CA ASP A 58 1.40 -17.41 7.28
C ASP A 58 2.71 -17.40 6.47
N ALA A 59 3.41 -18.55 6.41
CA ALA A 59 4.43 -18.78 5.39
C ALA A 59 3.70 -18.98 4.05
N GLU A 60 3.43 -17.87 3.36
CA GLU A 60 2.75 -17.82 2.06
C GLU A 60 3.41 -18.73 1.02
N THR A 61 3.03 -20.00 0.98
CA THR A 61 3.51 -20.97 -0.01
C THR A 61 3.02 -20.56 -1.40
N GLY A 62 3.94 -20.42 -2.36
CA GLY A 62 3.61 -20.13 -3.76
C GLY A 62 3.60 -18.63 -4.11
N ILE A 63 4.08 -17.77 -3.22
CA ILE A 63 4.29 -16.36 -3.57
C ILE A 63 5.75 -16.14 -3.96
N GLU A 64 5.92 -15.52 -5.13
CA GLU A 64 7.24 -15.17 -5.65
C GLU A 64 8.04 -14.35 -4.62
N PRO A 65 9.35 -14.62 -4.47
CA PRO A 65 10.18 -13.87 -3.56
C PRO A 65 10.21 -12.39 -3.96
N MET A 66 10.40 -11.52 -2.97
CA MET A 66 10.59 -10.10 -3.24
C MET A 66 11.97 -9.84 -3.87
N GLU A 67 12.04 -8.92 -4.82
CA GLU A 67 13.30 -8.42 -5.38
C GLU A 67 14.02 -7.56 -4.34
N GLN A 68 15.31 -7.82 -4.11
CA GLN A 68 16.14 -6.97 -3.26
C GLN A 68 16.62 -5.75 -4.04
N LEU A 69 16.24 -4.56 -3.57
CA LEU A 69 16.60 -3.28 -4.19
C LEU A 69 17.79 -2.59 -3.51
N GLY A 70 18.25 -3.14 -2.39
CA GLY A 70 19.37 -2.64 -1.60
C GLY A 70 19.34 -3.18 -0.17
N PRO A 71 20.23 -2.69 0.71
CA PRO A 71 20.28 -3.12 2.11
C PRO A 71 18.92 -2.90 2.80
N GLY A 72 18.28 -3.99 3.25
CA GLY A 72 16.99 -3.94 3.94
C GLY A 72 15.79 -3.49 3.10
N ARG A 73 15.92 -3.37 1.77
CA ARG A 73 14.84 -2.90 0.89
C ARG A 73 14.43 -4.01 -0.06
N PHE A 74 13.15 -4.35 -0.03
CA PHE A 74 12.56 -5.43 -0.81
C PHE A 74 11.27 -4.95 -1.48
N MET A 75 11.01 -5.41 -2.69
CA MET A 75 9.81 -5.04 -3.44
C MET A 75 9.38 -6.15 -4.38
N ARG A 76 8.07 -6.32 -4.58
CA ARG A 76 7.54 -7.00 -5.77
C ARG A 76 7.09 -5.94 -6.76
N ARG A 77 7.35 -6.17 -8.05
CA ARG A 77 6.92 -5.24 -9.11
C ARG A 77 5.44 -5.36 -9.45
N GLN A 78 4.80 -6.43 -9.01
CA GLN A 78 3.37 -6.68 -9.17
C GLN A 78 2.81 -7.27 -7.87
N ASP A 79 1.50 -7.17 -7.68
CA ASP A 79 0.80 -7.91 -6.63
C ASP A 79 0.72 -9.41 -6.99
N THR A 80 0.22 -10.20 -6.05
CA THR A 80 0.11 -11.66 -6.15
C THR A 80 -0.84 -12.11 -7.25
N GLU A 81 -1.83 -11.28 -7.60
CA GLU A 81 -2.82 -11.56 -8.64
C GLU A 81 -2.51 -10.86 -9.97
N ARG A 82 -1.38 -10.13 -10.05
CA ARG A 82 -0.96 -9.34 -11.21
C ARG A 82 -2.02 -8.32 -11.68
N LYS A 83 -2.82 -7.77 -10.77
CA LYS A 83 -3.79 -6.69 -11.02
C LYS A 83 -3.18 -5.30 -10.95
N PHE A 84 -2.10 -5.16 -10.19
CA PHE A 84 -1.37 -3.92 -9.97
C PHE A 84 0.10 -4.10 -10.25
N ARG A 85 0.70 -3.04 -10.73
CA ARG A 85 2.14 -2.94 -10.96
C ARG A 85 2.70 -1.76 -10.20
N PHE A 86 3.89 -1.94 -9.66
CA PHE A 86 4.55 -1.02 -8.76
C PHE A 86 5.88 -0.58 -9.34
N GLN A 87 6.17 0.70 -9.29
CA GLN A 87 7.42 1.27 -9.79
C GLN A 87 7.97 2.31 -8.83
N LEU A 88 9.25 2.17 -8.49
CA LEU A 88 9.98 3.25 -7.81
C LEU A 88 10.47 4.27 -8.82
N PHE A 89 10.41 5.54 -8.43
CA PHE A 89 11.03 6.61 -9.18
C PHE A 89 11.52 7.72 -8.24
N GLU A 90 12.49 8.48 -8.73
CA GLU A 90 12.94 9.72 -8.10
C GLU A 90 12.60 10.87 -9.04
N GLY A 91 12.01 11.94 -8.50
CA GLY A 91 11.32 12.98 -9.26
C GLY A 91 12.11 13.77 -10.32
N ILE A 92 13.40 13.49 -10.52
CA ILE A 92 14.24 14.11 -11.58
C ILE A 92 14.84 13.04 -12.51
N TYR A 93 15.11 11.85 -11.99
CA TYR A 93 15.94 10.86 -12.68
C TYR A 93 15.13 9.86 -13.51
N ALA A 94 13.84 9.68 -13.20
CA ALA A 94 12.99 8.71 -13.88
C ALA A 94 11.58 9.29 -14.08
N PRO A 95 11.32 9.99 -15.22
CA PRO A 95 9.96 10.36 -15.56
C PRO A 95 9.12 9.09 -15.75
N LEU A 96 7.91 9.09 -15.19
CA LEU A 96 6.96 8.02 -15.43
C LEU A 96 6.40 8.17 -16.85
N LEU A 97 6.54 7.13 -17.66
CA LEU A 97 6.05 7.10 -19.04
C LEU A 97 4.52 7.02 -19.12
N GLU A 98 3.89 6.52 -18.06
CA GLU A 98 2.44 6.34 -17.93
C GLU A 98 1.93 7.08 -16.69
N ASP A 99 0.67 7.51 -16.69
CA ASP A 99 0.05 8.14 -15.52
C ASP A 99 -0.35 7.08 -14.49
N PRO A 100 0.21 7.13 -13.26
CA PRO A 100 -0.15 6.19 -12.21
C PRO A 100 -1.53 6.50 -11.64
N ILE A 101 -2.23 5.49 -11.11
CA ILE A 101 -3.45 5.68 -10.32
C ILE A 101 -3.11 6.50 -9.07
N SER A 102 -1.96 6.22 -8.46
CA SER A 102 -1.53 6.86 -7.22
C SER A 102 -0.01 6.84 -7.07
N VAL A 103 0.51 7.84 -6.37
CA VAL A 103 1.91 8.00 -6.02
C VAL A 103 2.02 8.15 -4.51
N ILE A 104 2.92 7.37 -3.90
CA ILE A 104 3.18 7.33 -2.47
C ILE A 104 4.57 7.89 -2.23
N SER A 105 4.71 8.83 -1.31
CA SER A 105 6.03 9.29 -0.88
C SER A 105 6.64 8.31 0.12
N LEU A 106 7.86 7.85 -0.15
CA LEU A 106 8.62 6.98 0.75
C LEU A 106 9.60 7.76 1.65
N ASP A 107 9.31 9.03 1.91
CA ASP A 107 10.12 9.90 2.77
C ASP A 107 9.98 9.49 4.24
N LEU A 108 11.12 9.38 4.94
CA LEU A 108 11.20 9.06 6.37
C LEU A 108 10.38 10.02 7.23
N ARG A 109 10.19 11.28 6.84
CA ARG A 109 9.38 12.24 7.59
C ARG A 109 7.93 11.80 7.70
N HIS A 110 7.33 11.36 6.60
CA HIS A 110 5.96 10.84 6.59
C HIS A 110 5.83 9.57 7.42
N HIS A 111 6.92 8.80 7.53
CA HIS A 111 6.97 7.63 8.41
C HIS A 111 6.95 8.05 9.89
N VAL A 112 7.78 9.02 10.28
CA VAL A 112 7.87 9.51 11.67
C VAL A 112 6.59 10.21 12.10
N ASP A 113 5.98 11.00 11.22
CA ASP A 113 4.74 11.73 11.50
C ASP A 113 3.49 10.82 11.50
N GLY A 114 3.65 9.54 11.14
CA GLY A 114 2.57 8.58 11.00
C GLY A 114 1.61 8.88 9.85
N ARG A 115 1.89 9.86 9.00
CA ARG A 115 1.02 10.33 7.91
C ARG A 115 1.66 10.06 6.56
N ILE A 116 1.27 8.95 5.94
CA ILE A 116 1.71 8.60 4.59
C ILE A 116 1.15 9.62 3.59
N ARG A 117 2.03 10.23 2.81
CA ARG A 117 1.63 11.18 1.78
C ARG A 117 1.29 10.44 0.48
N LEU A 118 0.01 10.48 0.14
CA LEU A 118 -0.57 9.97 -1.10
C LEU A 118 -0.86 11.13 -2.07
N MET A 119 -0.66 10.88 -3.35
CA MET A 119 -0.91 11.83 -4.43
C MET A 119 -1.59 11.10 -5.59
N ASN A 120 -2.65 11.68 -6.14
CA ASN A 120 -3.28 11.16 -7.36
C ASN A 120 -2.37 11.39 -8.58
N SER A 121 -2.75 10.87 -9.76
CA SER A 121 -2.08 11.12 -11.05
C SER A 121 -1.72 12.61 -11.28
N ASN A 122 -2.63 13.52 -10.96
CA ASN A 122 -2.46 14.98 -11.09
C ASN A 122 -1.47 15.58 -10.08
N GLY A 123 -1.09 14.83 -9.04
CA GLY A 123 -0.16 15.24 -8.00
C GLY A 123 1.31 15.22 -8.42
N ARG A 124 1.63 14.86 -9.68
CA ARG A 124 2.99 14.90 -10.24
C ARG A 124 3.70 16.23 -10.01
N ALA A 125 2.99 17.36 -10.06
CA ALA A 125 3.55 18.68 -9.77
C ALA A 125 4.05 18.86 -8.31
N GLN A 126 3.62 17.99 -7.40
CA GLN A 126 3.99 18.02 -5.99
C GLN A 126 5.19 17.11 -5.64
N VAL A 127 5.70 16.37 -6.63
CA VAL A 127 6.89 15.53 -6.50
C VAL A 127 8.10 16.44 -6.27
N ARG A 128 8.81 16.18 -5.18
CA ARG A 128 9.98 16.94 -4.75
C ARG A 128 11.27 16.27 -5.23
N ARG A 129 12.24 17.10 -5.56
CA ARG A 129 13.60 16.69 -5.95
C ARG A 129 14.24 15.82 -4.86
N LYS A 130 14.99 14.78 -5.25
CA LYS A 130 15.73 13.86 -4.34
C LYS A 130 14.87 13.09 -3.33
N HIS A 131 13.59 12.87 -3.64
CA HIS A 131 12.71 12.01 -2.84
C HIS A 131 12.35 10.77 -3.67
N THR A 132 12.28 9.63 -3.00
CA THR A 132 11.83 8.37 -3.60
C THR A 132 10.32 8.26 -3.46
N TYR A 133 9.69 7.81 -4.54
CA TYR A 133 8.26 7.62 -4.64
C TYR A 133 7.95 6.22 -5.15
N LEU A 134 6.83 5.67 -4.69
CA LEU A 134 6.23 4.45 -5.23
C LEU A 134 5.01 4.84 -6.06
N ALA A 135 5.04 4.54 -7.35
CA ALA A 135 3.91 4.68 -8.26
C ALA A 135 3.16 3.35 -8.39
N ILE A 136 1.82 3.45 -8.41
CA ILE A 136 0.91 2.32 -8.56
C ILE A 136 0.18 2.45 -9.90
N PHE A 137 0.22 1.38 -10.68
CA PHE A 137 -0.42 1.25 -11.99
C PHE A 137 -1.40 0.06 -11.96
N PRO A 138 -2.45 0.09 -12.77
CA PRO A 138 -3.11 -1.16 -13.15
C PRO A 138 -2.15 -1.97 -14.03
N SER A 139 -2.17 -3.30 -13.90
CA SER A 139 -1.45 -4.21 -14.80
C SER A 139 -2.21 -4.49 -16.09
#